data_AF-A0A2V9A297-F1
#
_entry.id   AF-A0A2V9A297-F1
#
_cell.length_a   1.000
_cell.length_b   1.000
_cell.length_c   1.000
_cell.angle_alpha   90.00
_cell.angle_beta   90.00
_cell.angle_gamma   90.00
#
_symmetry.space_group_name_H-M   'P 1'
#
loop_
_entity.id
_entity.type
_entity.pdbx_description
1 polymer ?
#
loop_
_entity_poly.entity_id
_entity_poly.type
_entity_poly.pdbx_seq_one_letter_code
_entity_poly.pdbx_strand_id
1 'polypeptide(L)' 'MGLGNGTFRSTTDSGFANPHGQITIRNTGTPGTDHNQYVYQVACSGCGHVYGANGSDIFERKCPNCQGGRTGLVL' A
#
# COMPACT_ATOMS: atom_id res chain seq x y z
N MET A 1 28.92 18.15 -10.31
CA MET A 1 28.32 16.85 -9.97
C MET A 1 26.86 17.12 -9.60
N GLY A 2 25.92 16.81 -10.50
CA GLY A 2 24.52 17.22 -10.38
C GLY A 2 23.75 16.44 -9.31
N LEU A 3 22.91 17.14 -8.57
CA LEU A 3 21.97 16.57 -7.60
C LEU A 3 20.90 15.79 -8.37
N GLY A 4 20.80 14.49 -8.11
CA GLY A 4 19.85 13.60 -8.76
C GLY A 4 18.40 14.09 -8.57
N ASN A 5 17.66 14.13 -9.67
CA ASN A 5 16.25 14.50 -9.73
C ASN A 5 15.42 13.47 -8.95
N GLY A 6 15.09 13.77 -7.69
CA GLY A 6 14.29 12.92 -6.83
C GLY A 6 12.85 12.86 -7.31
N THR A 7 12.51 11.84 -8.11
CA THR A 7 11.12 11.58 -8.50
C THR A 7 10.30 11.24 -7.26
N PHE A 8 9.32 12.07 -6.91
CA PHE A 8 8.33 11.73 -5.88
C PHE A 8 7.58 10.46 -6.32
N ARG A 9 7.64 9.40 -5.50
CA ARG A 9 7.00 8.12 -5.79
C ARG A 9 5.57 8.16 -5.25
N SER A 10 4.60 7.78 -6.09
CA SER A 10 3.20 7.69 -5.66
C SER A 10 3.04 6.57 -4.64
N THR A 11 2.08 6.71 -3.71
CA THR A 11 1.81 5.67 -2.71
C THR A 11 1.40 4.35 -3.34
N THR A 12 0.80 4.42 -4.53
CA THR A 12 0.34 3.28 -5.34
C THR A 12 1.41 2.66 -6.22
N ASP A 13 2.60 3.25 -6.32
CA ASP A 13 3.69 2.66 -7.09
C ASP A 13 4.23 1.41 -6.39
N SER A 14 4.47 0.35 -7.16
CA SER A 14 5.13 -0.86 -6.65
C SER A 14 6.45 -0.50 -5.95
N GLY A 15 6.65 -1.06 -4.76
CA GLY A 15 7.80 -0.81 -3.91
C GLY A 15 7.69 0.44 -3.02
N PHE A 16 6.61 1.22 -3.10
CA PHE A 16 6.35 2.25 -2.09
C PHE A 16 6.18 1.60 -0.71
N ALA A 17 6.91 2.10 0.28
CA ALA A 17 6.78 1.69 1.67
C ALA A 17 6.29 2.86 2.51
N ASN A 18 5.18 2.68 3.22
CA ASN A 18 4.66 3.72 4.12
C ASN A 18 5.40 3.72 5.48
N PRO A 19 5.20 4.74 6.34
CA PRO A 19 5.87 4.83 7.65
C PRO A 19 5.58 3.68 8.63
N HIS A 20 4.54 2.89 8.37
CA HIS A 20 4.17 1.71 9.17
C HIS A 20 4.75 0.41 8.61
N GLY A 21 5.55 0.47 7.54
CA GLY A 21 6.22 -0.69 6.94
C GLY A 21 5.30 -1.52 6.03
N GLN A 22 4.31 -0.88 5.39
CA GLN A 22 3.46 -1.54 4.40
C GLN A 22 3.98 -1.23 3.01
N ILE A 23 4.24 -2.29 2.25
CA ILE A 23 4.84 -2.23 0.92
C ILE A 23 3.75 -2.46 -0.13
N THR A 24 3.56 -1.51 -1.03
CA THR A 24 2.71 -1.67 -2.20
C THR A 24 3.35 -2.66 -3.16
N ILE A 25 2.69 -3.79 -3.45
CA ILE A 25 3.20 -4.84 -4.33
C ILE A 25 2.74 -4.59 -5.77
N ARG A 26 1.43 -4.47 -5.99
CA ARG A 26 0.82 -4.21 -7.30
C ARG A 26 -0.59 -3.67 -7.18
N ASN A 27 -1.05 -2.96 -8.20
CA ASN A 27 -2.47 -2.76 -8.45
C ASN A 27 -3.09 -4.11 -8.88
N THR A 28 -4.24 -4.47 -8.33
CA THR A 28 -4.95 -5.72 -8.71
C THR A 28 -5.84 -5.53 -9.94
N GLY A 29 -6.22 -4.30 -10.27
CA GLY A 29 -7.22 -3.97 -11.29
C GLY A 29 -8.67 -4.08 -10.80
N THR A 30 -8.89 -4.60 -9.59
CA THR A 30 -10.22 -4.74 -9.00
C THR A 30 -10.71 -3.40 -8.42
N PRO A 31 -11.97 -2.99 -8.67
CA PRO A 31 -12.55 -1.82 -8.03
C PRO A 31 -12.48 -1.91 -6.49
N GLY A 32 -12.06 -0.82 -5.87
CA GLY A 32 -12.06 -0.65 -4.42
C GLY A 32 -13.42 -0.24 -3.88
N THR A 33 -13.48 -0.01 -2.57
CA THR A 33 -14.68 0.50 -1.89
C THR A 33 -14.77 2.02 -1.91
N ASP A 34 -13.65 2.69 -2.19
CA ASP A 34 -13.55 4.14 -2.21
C ASP A 34 -13.79 4.68 -3.63
N HIS A 35 -14.30 5.91 -3.73
CA HIS A 35 -14.68 6.50 -5.02
C HIS A 35 -13.51 6.53 -6.02
N ASN A 36 -13.68 5.83 -7.14
CA ASN A 36 -12.68 5.68 -8.23
C ASN A 36 -11.33 5.08 -7.80
N GLN A 37 -11.29 4.37 -6.68
CA GLN A 37 -10.07 3.69 -6.23
C GLN A 37 -10.06 2.22 -6.65
N TYR A 38 -8.86 1.64 -6.73
CA TYR A 38 -8.63 0.22 -6.97
C TYR A 38 -8.08 -0.45 -5.70
N VAL A 39 -8.25 -1.76 -5.62
CA VAL A 39 -7.58 -2.59 -4.61
C VAL A 39 -6.12 -2.80 -5.00
N TYR A 40 -5.22 -2.55 -4.07
CA TYR A 40 -3.79 -2.84 -4.17
C TYR A 40 -3.42 -3.99 -3.27
N GLN A 41 -2.55 -4.88 -3.76
CA GLN A 41 -1.90 -5.88 -2.94
C GLN A 41 -0.80 -5.21 -2.12
N VAL A 42 -0.90 -5.33 -0.80
CA VAL A 42 0.03 -4.74 0.17
C VAL A 42 0.61 -5.84 1.04
N ALA A 43 1.91 -5.77 1.34
CA ALA A 43 2.59 -6.67 2.26
C ALA A 43 3.14 -5.92 3.48
N CYS A 44 2.97 -6.48 4.67
CA CYS A 44 3.63 -5.96 5.87
C CYS A 44 5.09 -6.45 5.94
N SER A 45 6.05 -5.52 6.02
CA SER A 45 7.47 -5.88 6.18
C SER A 45 7.79 -6.47 7.56
N GLY A 46 6.96 -6.21 8.58
CA GLY A 46 7.17 -6.70 9.95
C GLY A 46 6.75 -8.15 10.18
N CYS A 47 5.58 -8.57 9.65
CA CYS A 47 5.05 -9.93 9.86
C CYS A 47 4.80 -10.73 8.58
N GLY A 48 5.02 -10.14 7.40
CA GLY A 48 4.81 -10.80 6.11
C GLY A 48 3.35 -10.92 5.67
N HIS A 49 2.38 -10.47 6.47
CA HIS A 49 0.96 -10.57 6.10
C HIS A 49 0.64 -9.78 4.83
N VAL A 50 -0.05 -10.42 3.89
CA VAL A 50 -0.44 -9.86 2.59
C VAL A 50 -1.95 -9.65 2.55
N TYR A 51 -2.39 -8.48 2.10
CA TYR A 51 -3.80 -8.09 2.15
C TYR A 51 -4.12 -6.98 1.14
N GLY A 52 -5.41 -6.79 0.84
CA GLY A 52 -5.90 -5.72 -0.03
C GLY A 52 -6.13 -4.39 0.70
N ALA A 53 -5.85 -3.27 0.05
CA ALA A 53 -6.20 -1.93 0.53
C ALA A 53 -6.60 -1.00 -0.64
N ASN A 54 -7.44 0.00 -0.40
CA ASN A 54 -7.67 1.03 -1.42
C ASN A 54 -6.40 1.86 -1.61
N GLY A 55 -6.17 2.37 -2.82
CA GLY A 55 -5.03 3.26 -3.10
C GLY A 55 -5.00 4.52 -2.22
N SER A 56 -6.17 4.99 -1.77
CA SER A 56 -6.37 6.14 -0.89
C SER A 56 -5.85 5.89 0.52
N ASP A 57 -5.87 4.64 0.97
CA ASP A 57 -5.49 4.26 2.34
C ASP A 57 -3.98 4.04 2.50
N ILE A 58 -3.25 3.79 1.40
CA ILE A 58 -1.89 3.21 1.45
C ILE A 58 -0.91 4.07 2.28
N PHE A 59 -1.02 5.40 2.21
CA PHE A 59 -0.05 6.30 2.84
C PHE A 59 0.04 6.16 4.37
N GLU A 60 -1.05 5.76 5.03
CA GLU A 60 -1.13 5.61 6.49
C GLU A 60 -1.63 4.22 6.93
N ARG A 61 -1.79 3.29 5.97
CA ARG A 61 -2.28 1.95 6.26
C ARG A 61 -1.43 1.29 7.34
N LYS A 62 -2.08 0.61 8.29
CA LYS A 62 -1.44 -0.27 9.28
C LYS A 62 -1.74 -1.73 8.96
N CYS A 63 -0.83 -2.63 9.32
CA CYS A 63 -1.04 -4.07 9.18
C CYS A 63 -2.20 -4.57 10.07
N PRO A 64 -3.20 -5.27 9.51
CA PRO A 64 -4.30 -5.84 10.30
C PRO A 64 -3.85 -6.96 11.23
N ASN A 65 -2.77 -7.65 10.90
CA ASN A 65 -2.31 -8.81 11.68
C ASN A 65 -1.50 -8.41 12.93
N CYS A 66 -0.59 -7.43 12.83
CA CYS A 66 0.35 -7.13 13.92
C CYS A 66 0.35 -5.67 14.41
N GLN A 67 -0.41 -4.77 13.79
CA GLN A 67 -0.42 -3.34 14.13
C GLN A 67 -1.82 -2.80 14.46
N GLY A 68 -2.83 -3.68 14.55
CA GLY A 68 -4.22 -3.31 14.81
C GLY A 68 -4.86 -2.53 13.66
N GLY A 69 -4.38 -2.71 12.42
CA GLY A 69 -4.95 -2.09 11.24
C GLY A 69 -6.32 -2.67 10.85
N ARG A 70 -7.03 -1.97 9.96
CA ARG A 70 -8.31 -2.46 9.42
C ARG A 70 -8.10 -3.70 8.55
N THR A 71 -9.04 -4.65 8.62
CA THR A 71 -9.07 -5.85 7.77
C THR A 71 -8.90 -5.49 6.30
N GLY A 72 -8.13 -6.32 5.58
CA GLY A 72 -7.88 -6.11 4.16
C GLY A 72 -9.10 -6.38 3.28
N LEU A 73 -9.09 -5.77 2.10
CA LEU A 73 -10.01 -6.10 1.01
C LEU A 73 -9.60 -7.43 0.36
N VAL A 74 -10.54 -8.04 -0.37
CA VAL A 74 -10.30 -9.24 -1.17
C VAL A 74 -9.28 -8.93 -2.27
N LEU A 75 -8.32 -9.85 -2.47
CA LEU A 75 -7.25 -9.77 -3.47
C LEU A 75 -7.56 -10.58 -4.73
#